data_AF-A0A849EGR5-F1
#
_entry.id   AF-A0A849EGR5-F1
#
_cell.length_a   1.000
_cell.length_b   1.000
_cell.length_c   1.000
_cell.angle_alpha   90.00
_cell.angle_beta   90.00
_cell.angle_gamma   90.00
#
_symmetry.space_group_name_H-M   'P 1'
#
loop_
_entity.id
_entity.type
_entity.pdbx_description
1 polymer ?
#
loop_
_entity_poly.entity_id
_entity_poly.type
_entity_poly.pdbx_seq_one_letter_code
_entity_poly.pdbx_strand_id
1 'polypeptide(L)'
;MTFIDYYKILGISKKATKDEIKKAYRKLARKFHPDVNPGDKEAEKKFKEINEANEVLSNPENRKKYDEYGKDWKHAEAFEKAKQQQQYSQRQQTPFGSGSEEDFSDFFSSMFGGQGRRGRSMQFRGQDFNAELELSLEDVYRTHKRTLTVNGKNIRLTIPAGVRNGQVIKIKKHGAEGINGGPRGDLNIQFSIINSTRFRRDQNNLYTSVDLDLYTALLGGEITVDTFDGKAKLKVKPETPNGTQVKLKGKGFPVYKKEGQYGDLYITYNLKIPSKLSAKEKQLFEELAKLR
;
A
#
# COMPACT_ATOMS: atom_id res chain seq x y z
N MET A 1 -11.77 -38.25 5.35
CA MET A 1 -11.68 -36.79 5.17
C MET A 1 -13.08 -36.22 4.97
N THR A 2 -13.46 -35.21 5.74
CA THR A 2 -14.78 -34.57 5.69
C THR A 2 -14.92 -33.75 4.41
N PHE A 3 -15.89 -34.10 3.57
CA PHE A 3 -16.22 -33.38 2.33
C PHE A 3 -16.59 -31.92 2.63
N ILE A 4 -15.89 -30.97 2.01
CA ILE A 4 -16.13 -29.53 2.15
C ILE A 4 -17.15 -29.11 1.10
N ASP A 5 -18.36 -28.78 1.54
CA ASP A 5 -19.45 -28.29 0.69
C ASP A 5 -19.46 -26.75 0.73
N TYR A 6 -19.00 -26.10 -0.34
CA TYR A 6 -18.89 -24.64 -0.43
C TYR A 6 -20.27 -23.95 -0.38
N TYR A 7 -21.34 -24.62 -0.80
CA TYR A 7 -22.71 -24.10 -0.67
C TYR A 7 -23.14 -24.09 0.80
N LYS A 8 -22.80 -25.13 1.55
CA LYS A 8 -23.04 -25.17 3.01
C LYS A 8 -22.20 -24.15 3.76
N ILE A 9 -20.93 -23.93 3.36
CA ILE A 9 -20.07 -22.90 3.95
C ILE A 9 -20.67 -21.51 3.80
N LEU A 10 -21.17 -21.18 2.60
CA LEU A 10 -21.82 -19.89 2.36
C LEU A 10 -23.28 -19.83 2.86
N GLY A 11 -23.84 -20.95 3.31
CA GLY A 11 -25.22 -21.04 3.79
C GLY A 11 -26.26 -20.77 2.69
N ILE A 12 -25.98 -21.18 1.46
CA ILE A 12 -26.79 -20.90 0.27
C ILE A 12 -27.17 -22.20 -0.46
N SER A 13 -28.20 -22.12 -1.29
CA SER A 13 -28.63 -23.24 -2.14
C SER A 13 -27.71 -23.44 -3.34
N LYS A 14 -27.60 -24.68 -3.85
CA LYS A 14 -26.91 -24.97 -5.13
C LYS A 14 -27.51 -24.20 -6.32
N LYS A 15 -28.78 -23.80 -6.23
CA LYS A 15 -29.47 -22.99 -7.23
C LYS A 15 -29.27 -21.48 -7.06
N ALA A 16 -28.46 -21.04 -6.08
CA ALA A 16 -28.24 -19.62 -5.80
C ALA A 16 -27.68 -18.89 -7.03
N THR A 17 -28.22 -17.70 -7.26
CA THR A 17 -27.75 -16.76 -8.28
C THR A 17 -26.38 -16.17 -7.89
N LYS A 18 -25.67 -15.58 -8.85
CA LYS A 18 -24.37 -14.94 -8.62
C LYS A 18 -24.45 -13.83 -7.56
N ASP A 19 -25.55 -13.09 -7.54
CA ASP A 19 -25.77 -12.01 -6.58
C ASP A 19 -26.03 -12.54 -5.17
N GLU A 20 -26.73 -13.66 -5.03
CA GLU A 20 -26.93 -14.34 -3.75
C GLU A 20 -25.62 -14.88 -3.18
N ILE A 21 -24.77 -15.48 -4.01
CA ILE A 21 -23.41 -15.91 -3.62
C ILE A 21 -22.59 -14.72 -3.12
N LYS A 22 -22.57 -13.63 -3.88
CA LYS A 22 -21.84 -12.41 -3.53
C LYS A 22 -22.36 -11.77 -2.23
N LYS A 23 -23.67 -11.79 -2.02
CA LYS A 23 -24.33 -11.25 -0.81
C LYS A 23 -24.02 -12.12 0.42
N ALA A 24 -24.07 -13.44 0.28
CA ALA A 24 -23.73 -14.38 1.34
C ALA A 24 -22.25 -14.26 1.75
N TYR A 25 -21.34 -14.23 0.77
CA TYR A 25 -19.93 -13.99 1.00
C TYR A 25 -19.69 -12.70 1.78
N ARG A 26 -20.22 -11.55 1.31
CA ARG A 26 -20.03 -10.26 2.00
C ARG A 26 -20.54 -10.26 3.43
N LYS A 27 -21.66 -10.95 3.70
CA LYS A 27 -22.22 -11.06 5.05
C LYS A 27 -21.30 -11.87 5.98
N LEU A 28 -20.81 -13.01 5.51
CA LEU A 28 -19.95 -13.90 6.28
C LEU A 28 -18.52 -13.35 6.42
N ALA A 29 -17.97 -12.77 5.36
CA ALA A 29 -16.65 -12.15 5.37
C ALA A 29 -16.54 -10.98 6.37
N ARG A 30 -17.59 -10.16 6.52
CA ARG A 30 -17.62 -9.12 7.56
C ARG A 30 -17.76 -9.72 8.96
N LYS A 31 -18.54 -10.79 9.11
CA LYS A 31 -18.78 -11.45 10.40
C LYS A 31 -17.54 -12.14 10.94
N PHE A 32 -16.73 -12.74 10.06
CA PHE A 32 -15.54 -13.51 10.42
C PHE A 32 -14.23 -12.80 10.04
N HIS A 33 -14.28 -11.50 9.75
CA HIS A 33 -13.08 -10.74 9.38
C HIS A 33 -12.06 -10.74 10.55
N PRO A 34 -10.75 -10.89 10.29
CA PRO A 34 -9.71 -10.83 11.33
C PRO A 34 -9.75 -9.53 12.15
N ASP A 35 -10.05 -8.40 11.51
CA ASP A 35 -10.15 -7.10 12.21
C ASP A 35 -11.32 -7.01 13.18
N VAL A 36 -12.41 -7.76 12.93
CA VAL A 36 -13.60 -7.78 13.79
C VAL A 36 -13.50 -8.90 14.84
N ASN A 37 -12.68 -9.93 14.58
CA ASN A 37 -12.45 -11.06 15.48
C ASN A 37 -10.94 -11.29 15.70
N PRO A 38 -10.21 -10.32 16.28
CA PRO A 38 -8.77 -10.43 16.45
C PRO A 38 -8.44 -11.56 17.43
N GLY A 39 -7.56 -12.48 17.01
CA GLY A 39 -7.09 -13.60 17.84
C GLY A 39 -8.03 -14.80 17.93
N ASP A 40 -9.20 -14.77 17.28
CA ASP A 40 -10.10 -15.92 17.21
C ASP A 40 -9.69 -16.88 16.08
N LYS A 41 -9.07 -18.00 16.47
CA LYS A 41 -8.61 -19.06 15.55
C LYS A 41 -9.76 -19.75 14.79
N GLU A 42 -10.95 -19.82 15.38
CA GLU A 42 -12.11 -20.40 14.69
C GLU A 42 -12.66 -19.45 13.64
N ALA A 43 -12.70 -18.15 13.94
CA ALA A 43 -13.08 -17.12 12.97
C ALA A 43 -12.09 -17.08 11.79
N GLU A 44 -10.79 -17.18 12.06
CA GLU A 44 -9.76 -17.23 11.01
C GLU A 44 -9.93 -18.46 10.10
N LYS A 45 -10.19 -19.63 10.68
CA LYS A 45 -10.44 -20.87 9.92
C LYS A 45 -11.69 -20.74 9.04
N LYS A 46 -12.80 -20.25 9.62
CA LYS A 46 -14.05 -20.00 8.88
C LYS A 46 -13.85 -18.97 7.77
N PHE A 47 -13.07 -17.92 8.02
CA PHE A 47 -12.77 -16.89 7.03
C PHE A 47 -11.99 -17.46 5.83
N LYS A 48 -11.03 -18.36 6.06
CA LYS A 48 -10.32 -19.08 4.99
C LYS A 48 -11.28 -19.95 4.16
N GLU A 49 -12.14 -20.72 4.81
CA GLU A 49 -13.16 -21.55 4.14
C GLU A 49 -14.16 -20.71 3.32
N ILE A 50 -14.57 -19.55 3.84
CA ILE A 50 -15.47 -18.60 3.14
C ILE A 50 -14.81 -18.00 1.90
N ASN A 51 -13.51 -17.67 1.98
CA ASN A 51 -12.76 -17.13 0.85
C ASN A 51 -12.58 -18.18 -0.25
N GLU A 52 -12.23 -19.41 0.12
CA GLU A 52 -12.13 -20.53 -0.81
C GLU A 52 -13.48 -20.79 -1.50
N ALA A 53 -14.58 -20.87 -0.73
CA ALA A 53 -15.92 -21.04 -1.29
C ALA A 53 -16.30 -19.93 -2.29
N ASN A 54 -15.93 -18.68 -2.02
CA ASN A 54 -16.19 -17.57 -2.92
C ASN A 54 -15.32 -17.61 -4.19
N GLU A 55 -14.06 -18.00 -4.10
CA GLU A 55 -13.17 -18.16 -5.27
C GLU A 55 -13.74 -19.16 -6.29
N VAL A 56 -14.32 -20.26 -5.77
CA VAL A 56 -14.92 -21.31 -6.60
C VAL A 56 -16.30 -20.90 -7.11
N LEU A 57 -17.20 -20.45 -6.22
CA LEU A 57 -18.61 -20.24 -6.58
C LEU A 57 -18.90 -18.91 -7.29
N SER A 58 -18.02 -17.90 -7.17
CA SER A 58 -18.22 -16.59 -7.82
C SER A 58 -17.85 -16.59 -9.32
N ASN A 59 -16.97 -17.51 -9.73
CA ASN A 59 -16.60 -17.72 -11.12
C ASN A 59 -17.51 -18.80 -11.75
N PRO A 60 -18.26 -18.48 -12.84
CA PRO A 60 -19.15 -19.43 -13.48
C PRO A 60 -18.49 -20.73 -13.96
N GLU A 61 -17.25 -20.67 -14.45
CA GLU A 61 -16.51 -21.84 -14.96
C GLU A 61 -16.04 -22.74 -13.82
N ASN A 62 -15.48 -22.15 -12.74
CA ASN A 62 -15.07 -22.89 -11.56
C ASN A 62 -16.25 -23.50 -10.83
N ARG A 63 -17.37 -22.77 -10.73
CA ARG A 63 -18.62 -23.27 -10.17
C ARG A 63 -19.13 -24.47 -10.96
N LYS A 64 -19.12 -24.39 -12.30
CA LYS A 64 -19.55 -25.51 -13.15
C LYS A 64 -18.66 -26.74 -12.93
N LYS A 65 -17.34 -26.57 -12.88
CA LYS A 65 -16.38 -27.64 -12.57
C LYS A 65 -16.62 -28.21 -11.16
N TYR A 66 -16.93 -27.35 -10.18
CA TYR A 66 -17.26 -27.77 -8.82
C TYR A 66 -18.59 -28.53 -8.72
N ASP A 67 -19.59 -28.11 -9.46
CA ASP A 67 -20.89 -28.79 -9.52
C ASP A 67 -20.77 -30.17 -10.19
N GLU A 68 -19.84 -30.34 -11.13
CA GLU A 68 -19.60 -31.59 -11.87
C GLU A 68 -18.64 -32.55 -11.15
N TYR A 69 -17.56 -32.04 -10.55
CA TYR A 69 -16.46 -32.85 -10.00
C TYR A 69 -16.30 -32.73 -8.47
N GLY A 70 -17.10 -31.90 -7.80
CA GLY A 70 -17.08 -31.75 -6.34
C GLY A 70 -15.72 -31.33 -5.80
N LYS A 71 -15.18 -32.10 -4.85
CA LYS A 71 -13.85 -31.84 -4.23
C LYS A 71 -12.70 -31.86 -5.24
N ASP A 72 -12.89 -32.54 -6.36
CA ASP A 72 -11.87 -32.77 -7.39
C ASP A 72 -11.95 -31.75 -8.54
N TRP A 73 -12.71 -30.66 -8.37
CA TRP A 73 -12.87 -29.61 -9.37
C TRP A 73 -11.56 -28.97 -9.84
N LYS A 74 -10.54 -28.93 -8.96
CA LYS A 74 -9.18 -28.46 -9.30
C LYS A 74 -8.47 -29.41 -10.29
N HIS A 75 -8.95 -30.64 -10.42
CA HIS A 75 -8.50 -31.65 -11.35
C HIS A 75 -9.44 -31.79 -12.56
N ALA A 76 -10.53 -30.99 -12.65
CA ALA A 76 -11.51 -31.08 -13.74
C ALA A 76 -10.87 -30.98 -15.13
N GLU A 77 -9.86 -30.12 -15.31
CA GLU A 77 -9.12 -30.01 -16.58
C GLU A 77 -8.27 -31.25 -16.89
N ALA A 78 -7.75 -31.92 -15.86
CA ALA A 78 -7.04 -33.19 -16.02
C ALA A 78 -8.02 -34.33 -16.33
N PHE A 79 -9.19 -34.35 -15.71
CA PHE A 79 -10.26 -35.31 -16.00
C PHE A 79 -10.90 -35.10 -17.38
N GLU A 80 -11.08 -33.85 -17.83
CA GLU A 80 -11.56 -33.51 -19.18
C GLU A 80 -10.52 -33.88 -20.25
N LYS A 81 -9.22 -33.63 -19.99
CA LYS A 81 -8.14 -34.10 -20.87
C LYS A 81 -8.02 -35.62 -20.89
N ALA A 82 -8.21 -36.30 -19.76
CA ALA A 82 -8.25 -37.76 -19.68
C ALA A 82 -9.47 -38.33 -20.40
N LYS A 83 -10.64 -37.69 -20.33
CA LYS A 83 -11.84 -38.02 -21.12
C LYS A 83 -11.62 -37.81 -22.62
N GLN A 84 -10.95 -36.72 -23.02
CA GLN A 84 -10.56 -36.48 -24.41
C GLN A 84 -9.51 -37.49 -24.92
N GLN A 85 -8.56 -37.91 -24.07
CA GLN A 85 -7.61 -38.99 -24.39
C GLN A 85 -8.25 -40.39 -24.40
N GLN A 86 -9.31 -40.61 -23.61
CA GLN A 86 -10.10 -41.84 -23.62
C GLN A 86 -10.98 -41.98 -24.86
N GLN A 87 -11.31 -40.88 -25.57
CA GLN A 87 -11.95 -40.95 -26.89
C GLN A 87 -10.99 -41.41 -28.00
N TYR A 88 -9.67 -41.42 -27.75
CA TYR A 88 -8.64 -41.82 -28.71
C TYR A 88 -7.94 -43.14 -28.38
N SER A 89 -8.28 -43.82 -27.28
CA SER A 89 -7.59 -45.05 -26.87
C SER A 89 -8.55 -46.09 -26.28
N GLN A 90 -9.38 -46.68 -27.15
CA GLN A 90 -9.97 -47.99 -26.88
C GLN A 90 -8.90 -49.08 -27.04
N ARG A 91 -8.02 -49.27 -26.04
CA ARG A 91 -7.41 -50.58 -25.77
C ARG A 91 -6.67 -50.65 -24.44
N GLN A 92 -7.06 -51.64 -23.65
CA GLN A 92 -6.38 -52.29 -22.52
C GLN A 92 -6.48 -51.66 -21.12
N GLN A 93 -7.46 -52.19 -20.37
CA GLN A 93 -7.40 -52.77 -19.00
C GLN A 93 -5.97 -52.93 -18.43
N THR A 94 -5.59 -52.75 -17.16
CA THR A 94 -6.19 -52.73 -15.78
C THR A 94 -5.00 -52.52 -14.78
N PRO A 95 -5.12 -52.50 -13.43
CA PRO A 95 -5.84 -51.59 -12.52
C PRO A 95 -5.01 -51.04 -11.30
N PHE A 96 -5.51 -49.93 -10.75
CA PHE A 96 -5.37 -49.26 -9.43
C PHE A 96 -4.52 -49.83 -8.26
N GLY A 97 -3.85 -48.95 -7.49
CA GLY A 97 -3.37 -49.23 -6.13
C GLY A 97 -2.94 -47.99 -5.30
N SER A 98 -3.80 -47.61 -4.34
CA SER A 98 -3.57 -47.00 -3.01
C SER A 98 -2.45 -45.95 -2.78
N GLY A 99 -2.84 -44.73 -2.39
CA GLY A 99 -1.94 -43.63 -2.03
C GLY A 99 -1.45 -43.59 -0.57
N SER A 100 -0.44 -42.74 -0.36
CA SER A 100 0.08 -42.27 0.93
C SER A 100 0.49 -40.79 0.81
N GLU A 101 0.69 -40.10 1.94
CA GLU A 101 0.94 -38.65 2.08
C GLU A 101 2.20 -38.10 1.38
N GLU A 102 3.00 -38.94 0.72
CA GLU A 102 4.10 -38.53 -0.18
C GLU A 102 3.59 -38.11 -1.58
N ASP A 103 2.35 -38.47 -1.95
CA ASP A 103 1.71 -38.08 -3.21
C ASP A 103 1.44 -36.58 -3.33
N PHE A 104 1.44 -35.80 -2.24
CA PHE A 104 1.20 -34.35 -2.33
C PHE A 104 2.38 -33.60 -2.98
N SER A 105 3.62 -34.10 -2.84
CA SER A 105 4.79 -33.54 -3.54
C SER A 105 4.98 -34.10 -4.95
N ASP A 106 4.62 -35.36 -5.19
CA ASP A 106 4.75 -36.02 -6.49
C ASP A 106 3.58 -35.76 -7.45
N PHE A 107 2.41 -35.39 -6.91
CA PHE A 107 1.29 -34.90 -7.72
C PHE A 107 1.52 -33.47 -8.23
N PHE A 108 2.22 -32.62 -7.47
CA PHE A 108 2.59 -31.28 -7.93
C PHE A 108 3.66 -31.32 -9.04
N SER A 109 4.54 -32.33 -9.04
CA SER A 109 5.53 -32.54 -10.09
C SER A 109 4.93 -33.19 -11.35
N SER A 110 3.94 -34.09 -11.22
CA SER A 110 3.28 -34.72 -12.37
C SER A 110 2.25 -33.83 -13.09
N MET A 111 1.62 -32.87 -12.40
CA MET A 111 0.80 -31.84 -13.06
C MET A 111 1.63 -30.85 -13.88
N PHE A 112 2.95 -30.76 -13.62
CA PHE A 112 3.88 -29.87 -14.32
C PHE A 112 4.89 -30.54 -15.27
N GLY A 113 4.89 -31.88 -15.41
CA GLY A 113 5.49 -32.50 -16.59
C GLY A 113 5.90 -33.97 -16.46
N GLY A 114 5.29 -34.81 -17.29
CA GLY A 114 5.77 -36.16 -17.57
C GLY A 114 5.29 -36.73 -18.91
N GLN A 115 6.19 -36.69 -19.91
CA GLN A 115 6.30 -37.58 -21.10
C GLN A 115 5.57 -37.17 -22.41
N GLY A 116 6.26 -36.73 -23.49
CA GLY A 116 7.70 -36.67 -23.71
C GLY A 116 8.19 -36.01 -25.03
N ARG A 117 9.53 -35.99 -25.16
CA ARG A 117 10.38 -35.71 -26.35
C ARG A 117 10.48 -34.28 -26.92
N ARG A 118 11.16 -33.40 -26.19
CA ARG A 118 12.44 -32.73 -26.57
C ARG A 118 12.81 -31.78 -25.44
N GLY A 119 14.04 -31.87 -24.94
CA GLY A 119 14.54 -31.08 -23.82
C GLY A 119 14.49 -29.57 -24.07
N ARG A 120 13.38 -28.94 -23.72
CA ARG A 120 13.33 -27.54 -23.30
C ARG A 120 12.87 -27.55 -21.86
N SER A 121 13.81 -27.35 -20.95
CA SER A 121 13.48 -27.04 -19.56
C SER A 121 12.54 -25.83 -19.57
N MET A 122 11.31 -25.98 -19.06
CA MET A 122 10.40 -24.83 -18.94
C MET A 122 11.01 -23.84 -17.96
N GLN A 123 11.28 -22.63 -18.45
CA GLN A 123 11.84 -21.53 -17.68
C GLN A 123 10.72 -20.82 -16.91
N PHE A 124 10.85 -20.73 -15.59
CA PHE A 124 9.91 -19.96 -14.77
C PHE A 124 10.57 -18.68 -14.27
N ARG A 125 9.85 -17.56 -14.38
CA ARG A 125 10.30 -16.28 -13.83
C ARG A 125 10.31 -16.35 -12.29
N GLY A 126 11.34 -15.78 -11.68
CA GLY A 126 11.42 -15.65 -10.22
C GLY A 126 10.36 -14.71 -9.65
N GLN A 127 9.97 -14.94 -8.40
CA GLN A 127 9.00 -14.09 -7.69
C GLN A 127 9.50 -12.66 -7.49
N ASP A 128 8.58 -11.70 -7.46
CA ASP A 128 8.89 -10.31 -7.15
C ASP A 128 9.06 -10.14 -5.62
N PHE A 129 9.98 -9.26 -5.22
CA PHE A 129 10.15 -8.84 -3.82
C PHE A 129 9.48 -7.50 -3.58
N ASN A 130 9.03 -7.29 -2.34
CA ASN A 130 8.49 -6.02 -1.87
C ASN A 130 9.27 -5.57 -0.64
N ALA A 131 9.63 -4.29 -0.60
CA ALA A 131 10.29 -3.67 0.54
C ALA A 131 9.66 -2.30 0.80
N GLU A 132 9.67 -1.88 2.06
CA GLU A 132 9.30 -0.53 2.46
C GLU A 132 10.56 0.24 2.85
N LEU A 133 10.70 1.47 2.35
CA LEU A 133 11.79 2.37 2.70
C LEU A 133 11.22 3.58 3.43
N GLU A 134 11.54 3.65 4.72
CA GLU A 134 11.23 4.81 5.55
C GLU A 134 12.18 5.98 5.24
N LEU A 135 11.59 7.15 5.02
CA LEU A 135 12.26 8.41 4.71
C LEU A 135 11.65 9.53 5.52
N SER A 136 12.47 10.50 5.93
CA SER A 136 11.98 11.76 6.47
C SER A 136 11.44 12.67 5.36
N LEU A 137 10.67 13.68 5.74
CA LEU A 137 10.23 14.73 4.81
C LEU A 137 11.44 15.52 4.27
N GLU A 138 12.52 15.63 5.04
CA GLU A 138 13.78 16.25 4.64
C GLU A 138 14.50 15.43 3.57
N ASP A 139 14.56 14.11 3.72
CA ASP A 139 15.21 13.21 2.75
C ASP A 139 14.60 13.38 1.35
N VAL A 140 13.30 13.60 1.28
CA VAL A 140 12.55 13.72 0.01
C VAL A 140 12.46 15.15 -0.52
N TYR A 141 13.09 16.11 0.15
CA TYR A 141 13.20 17.50 -0.33
C TYR A 141 14.32 17.66 -1.37
N ARG A 142 15.35 16.81 -1.34
CA ARG A 142 16.46 16.85 -2.31
C ARG A 142 16.70 15.48 -2.92
N THR A 143 17.00 15.48 -4.21
CA THR A 143 17.40 14.25 -4.90
C THR A 143 18.74 13.79 -4.35
N HIS A 144 18.81 12.55 -3.89
CA HIS A 144 20.05 11.97 -3.38
C HIS A 144 20.12 10.48 -3.71
N LYS A 145 21.33 9.92 -3.62
CA LYS A 145 21.58 8.49 -3.81
C LYS A 145 21.68 7.83 -2.43
N ARG A 146 21.01 6.69 -2.26
CA ARG A 146 21.08 5.88 -1.05
C ARG A 146 21.40 4.44 -1.43
N THR A 147 22.28 3.80 -0.67
CA THR A 147 22.55 2.38 -0.82
C THR A 147 21.71 1.63 0.20
N LEU A 148 21.00 0.61 -0.26
CA LEU A 148 20.14 -0.24 0.57
C LEU A 148 20.61 -1.67 0.44
N THR A 149 20.64 -2.40 1.55
CA THR A 149 20.89 -3.84 1.52
C THR A 149 19.57 -4.57 1.53
N VAL A 150 19.22 -5.22 0.43
CA VAL A 150 17.99 -6.02 0.29
C VAL A 150 18.41 -7.45 0.03
N ASN A 151 18.03 -8.37 0.92
CA ASN A 151 18.34 -9.79 0.84
C ASN A 151 19.85 -10.06 0.62
N GLY A 152 20.70 -9.37 1.39
CA GLY A 152 22.16 -9.50 1.33
C GLY A 152 22.84 -8.85 0.13
N LYS A 153 22.11 -8.16 -0.75
CA LYS A 153 22.67 -7.42 -1.89
C LYS A 153 22.56 -5.92 -1.71
N ASN A 154 23.65 -5.21 -1.98
CA ASN A 154 23.68 -3.75 -1.97
C ASN A 154 23.12 -3.19 -3.27
N ILE A 155 22.06 -2.40 -3.16
CA ILE A 155 21.37 -1.75 -4.28
C ILE A 155 21.52 -0.25 -4.10
N ARG A 156 22.10 0.42 -5.11
CA ARG A 156 22.15 1.88 -5.15
C ARG A 156 20.86 2.41 -5.79
N LEU A 157 20.09 3.16 -5.03
CA LEU A 157 18.83 3.77 -5.44
C LEU A 157 18.98 5.29 -5.46
N THR A 158 18.49 5.94 -6.52
CA THR A 158 18.28 7.39 -6.52
C THR A 158 16.88 7.67 -6.00
N ILE A 159 16.79 8.44 -4.91
CA ILE A 159 15.53 8.93 -4.35
C ILE A 159 15.28 10.31 -4.97
N PRO A 160 14.26 10.47 -5.84
CA PRO A 160 14.00 11.77 -6.45
C PRO A 160 13.34 12.73 -5.45
N ALA A 161 13.71 14.01 -5.52
CA ALA A 161 13.02 15.07 -4.81
C ALA A 161 11.51 15.07 -5.14
N GLY A 162 10.68 15.37 -4.16
CA GLY A 162 9.24 15.51 -4.33
C GLY A 162 8.48 14.18 -4.36
N VAL A 163 9.14 13.05 -4.13
CA VAL A 163 8.49 11.74 -4.05
C VAL A 163 7.36 11.74 -3.00
N ARG A 164 6.27 11.00 -3.28
CA ARG A 164 5.07 10.97 -2.44
C ARG A 164 5.06 9.77 -1.50
N ASN A 165 4.34 9.92 -0.39
CA ASN A 165 4.10 8.81 0.52
C ASN A 165 3.34 7.69 -0.20
N GLY A 166 3.73 6.44 0.03
CA GLY A 166 3.18 5.26 -0.63
C GLY A 166 3.61 5.08 -2.08
N GLN A 167 4.42 5.97 -2.66
CA GLN A 167 4.89 5.83 -4.02
C GLN A 167 5.85 4.65 -4.15
N VAL A 168 5.68 3.84 -5.20
CA VAL A 168 6.48 2.64 -5.45
C VAL A 168 7.48 2.87 -6.58
N ILE A 169 8.74 2.47 -6.38
CA ILE A 169 9.73 2.32 -7.44
C ILE A 169 9.99 0.84 -7.69
N LYS A 170 9.98 0.46 -8.96
CA LYS A 170 10.31 -0.89 -9.42
C LYS A 170 11.76 -0.95 -9.91
N ILE A 171 12.54 -1.84 -9.31
CA ILE A 171 13.90 -2.18 -9.73
C ILE A 171 13.85 -3.52 -10.46
N LYS A 172 14.04 -3.49 -11.78
CA LYS A 172 13.92 -4.68 -12.62
C LYS A 172 14.96 -5.74 -12.27
N LYS A 173 14.60 -7.02 -12.35
CA LYS A 173 15.52 -8.17 -12.15
C LYS A 173 16.20 -8.24 -10.76
N HIS A 174 15.62 -7.60 -9.74
CA HIS A 174 16.13 -7.62 -8.37
C HIS A 174 15.27 -8.44 -7.40
N GLY A 175 14.31 -9.22 -7.92
CA GLY A 175 13.53 -10.21 -7.20
C GLY A 175 14.25 -11.56 -7.07
N ALA A 176 13.47 -12.59 -6.76
CA ALA A 176 13.95 -13.97 -6.64
C ALA A 176 14.53 -14.48 -7.96
N GLU A 177 15.36 -15.51 -7.88
CA GLU A 177 15.92 -16.18 -9.05
C GLU A 177 14.84 -16.97 -9.79
N GLY A 178 14.93 -16.99 -11.11
CA GLY A 178 14.06 -17.81 -11.94
C GLY A 178 14.53 -19.27 -11.98
N ILE A 179 13.59 -20.18 -12.23
CA ILE A 179 13.87 -21.62 -12.31
C ILE A 179 14.25 -21.96 -13.75
N ASN A 180 15.17 -22.92 -13.94
CA ASN A 180 15.64 -23.41 -15.24
C ASN A 180 16.27 -22.34 -16.15
N GLY A 181 16.85 -21.29 -15.57
CA GLY A 181 17.40 -20.16 -16.34
C GLY A 181 16.35 -19.11 -16.72
N GLY A 182 15.15 -19.16 -16.12
CA GLY A 182 14.15 -18.10 -16.25
C GLY A 182 14.62 -16.76 -15.66
N PRO A 183 14.01 -15.64 -16.10
CA PRO A 183 14.41 -14.32 -15.65
C PRO A 183 14.14 -14.13 -14.15
N ARG A 184 14.95 -13.31 -13.48
CA ARG A 184 14.68 -12.90 -12.10
C ARG A 184 13.37 -12.09 -12.03
N GLY A 185 12.70 -12.15 -10.88
CA GLY A 185 11.63 -11.22 -10.55
C GLY A 185 12.13 -9.79 -10.38
N ASP A 186 11.23 -8.88 -10.04
CA ASP A 186 11.52 -7.47 -9.78
C ASP A 186 11.51 -7.16 -8.26
N LEU A 187 12.09 -6.03 -7.86
CA LEU A 187 11.98 -5.51 -6.50
C LEU A 187 11.12 -4.24 -6.52
N ASN A 188 10.02 -4.24 -5.79
CA ASN A 188 9.18 -3.07 -5.57
C ASN A 188 9.53 -2.45 -4.22
N ILE A 189 9.92 -1.18 -4.23
CA ILE A 189 10.22 -0.40 -3.01
C ILE A 189 9.13 0.65 -2.84
N GLN A 190 8.33 0.54 -1.78
CA GLN A 190 7.36 1.54 -1.40
C GLN A 190 8.00 2.55 -0.45
N PHE A 191 7.81 3.85 -0.69
CA PHE A 191 8.30 4.89 0.21
C PHE A 191 7.30 5.19 1.32
N SER A 192 7.78 5.18 2.56
CA SER A 192 7.04 5.60 3.75
C SER A 192 7.63 6.91 4.24
N ILE A 193 6.91 8.01 4.08
CA ILE A 193 7.42 9.35 4.42
C ILE A 193 6.92 9.76 5.79
N ILE A 194 7.84 9.87 6.74
CA ILE A 194 7.59 10.38 8.09
C ILE A 194 7.87 11.88 8.13
N ASN A 195 6.95 12.63 8.72
CA ASN A 195 7.11 14.07 8.90
C ASN A 195 7.30 14.40 10.38
N SER A 196 8.55 14.70 10.76
CA SER A 196 8.94 15.21 12.08
C SER A 196 9.13 16.73 12.11
N THR A 197 8.79 17.42 11.03
CA THR A 197 9.04 18.85 10.87
C THR A 197 7.84 19.68 11.34
N ARG A 198 8.04 21.00 11.50
CA ARG A 198 6.94 21.95 11.71
C ARG A 198 6.09 22.19 10.45
N PHE A 199 6.55 21.73 9.29
CA PHE A 199 5.89 21.96 8.02
C PHE A 199 4.94 20.83 7.72
N ARG A 200 3.66 21.14 7.53
CA ARG A 200 2.70 20.21 6.94
C ARG A 200 2.81 20.27 5.43
N ARG A 201 3.14 19.16 4.78
CA ARG A 201 3.13 19.04 3.33
C ARG A 201 1.72 18.70 2.84
N ASP A 202 1.26 19.43 1.82
CA ASP A 202 0.11 19.06 1.01
C ASP A 202 0.48 19.20 -0.46
N GLN A 203 0.56 18.06 -1.15
CA GLN A 203 1.11 17.94 -2.50
C GLN A 203 2.51 18.57 -2.61
N ASN A 204 2.61 19.72 -3.30
CA ASN A 204 3.85 20.47 -3.49
C ASN A 204 3.90 21.73 -2.61
N ASN A 205 2.85 21.99 -1.82
CA ASN A 205 2.80 23.15 -0.93
C ASN A 205 3.19 22.74 0.48
N LEU A 206 3.74 23.70 1.21
CA LEU A 206 4.03 23.58 2.64
C LEU A 206 3.18 24.54 3.43
N TYR A 207 2.81 24.15 4.65
CA TYR A 207 2.04 24.95 5.58
C TYR A 207 2.73 24.95 6.92
N THR A 208 2.90 26.12 7.53
CA THR A 208 3.43 26.27 8.89
C THR A 208 2.72 27.41 9.59
N SER A 209 2.76 27.40 10.92
CA SER A 209 2.42 28.57 11.72
C SER A 209 3.69 29.21 12.24
N VAL A 210 3.71 30.55 12.33
CA VAL A 210 4.79 31.30 12.98
C VAL A 210 4.19 32.23 14.01
N ASP A 211 4.88 32.33 15.13
CA ASP A 211 4.47 33.23 16.19
C ASP A 211 4.79 34.67 15.78
N LEU A 212 3.82 35.57 15.94
CA LEU A 212 3.93 36.99 15.65
C LEU A 212 3.62 37.76 16.92
N ASP A 213 4.53 38.61 17.39
CA ASP A 213 4.29 39.39 18.60
C ASP A 213 3.21 40.47 18.36
N LEU A 214 2.47 40.80 19.42
CA LEU A 214 1.38 41.77 19.38
C LEU A 214 1.82 43.12 18.79
N TYR A 215 3.03 43.58 19.09
CA TYR A 215 3.48 44.91 18.69
C TYR A 215 3.80 44.96 17.20
N THR A 216 4.53 43.98 16.67
CA THR A 216 4.77 43.86 15.22
C THR A 216 3.48 43.65 14.44
N ALA A 217 2.49 42.92 15.00
CA ALA A 217 1.19 42.78 14.37
C ALA A 217 0.43 44.12 14.29
N LEU A 218 0.44 44.92 15.36
CA LEU A 218 -0.27 46.20 15.42
C LEU A 218 0.45 47.31 14.64
N LEU A 219 1.75 47.44 14.81
CA LEU A 219 2.55 48.57 14.28
C LEU A 219 3.21 48.26 12.93
N GLY A 220 3.21 47.00 12.51
CA GLY A 220 3.96 46.52 11.37
C GLY A 220 5.45 46.38 11.68
N GLY A 221 6.20 45.85 10.73
CA GLY A 221 7.63 45.62 10.89
C GLY A 221 8.15 44.53 9.96
N GLU A 222 9.23 43.87 10.36
CA GLU A 222 9.81 42.73 9.65
C GLU A 222 10.04 41.57 10.60
N ILE A 223 9.72 40.36 10.13
CA ILE A 223 10.03 39.11 10.84
C ILE A 223 10.90 38.22 9.95
N THR A 224 11.73 37.40 10.57
CA THR A 224 12.45 36.32 9.87
C THR A 224 11.79 35.00 10.19
N VAL A 225 11.43 34.26 9.15
CA VAL A 225 10.77 32.94 9.26
C VAL A 225 11.67 31.85 8.68
N ASP A 226 11.60 30.67 9.26
CA ASP A 226 12.23 29.48 8.68
C ASP A 226 11.45 29.04 7.43
N THR A 227 12.16 28.75 6.36
CA THR A 227 11.67 27.99 5.21
C THR A 227 12.23 26.56 5.28
N PHE A 228 11.76 25.67 4.42
CA PHE A 228 12.28 24.30 4.40
C PHE A 228 13.75 24.22 3.95
N ASP A 229 14.22 25.23 3.19
CA ASP A 229 15.57 25.31 2.64
C ASP A 229 16.46 26.42 3.25
N GLY A 230 15.97 27.13 4.27
CA GLY A 230 16.68 28.28 4.84
C GLY A 230 15.78 29.22 5.63
N LYS A 231 15.92 30.52 5.39
CA LYS A 231 15.16 31.57 6.06
C LYS A 231 14.67 32.62 5.06
N ALA A 232 13.57 33.27 5.37
CA ALA A 232 13.03 34.38 4.58
C ALA A 232 12.66 35.55 5.50
N LYS A 233 12.93 36.79 5.04
CA LYS A 233 12.40 38.00 5.70
C LYS A 233 11.02 38.32 5.14
N LEU A 234 10.08 38.62 6.02
CA LEU A 234 8.72 39.00 5.68
C LEU A 234 8.42 40.37 6.25
N LYS A 235 7.87 41.25 5.41
CA LYS A 235 7.29 42.51 5.86
C LYS A 235 5.87 42.27 6.39
N VAL A 236 5.64 42.65 7.64
CA VAL A 236 4.32 42.60 8.29
C VAL A 236 3.70 43.99 8.17
N LYS A 237 2.45 44.05 7.68
CA LYS A 237 1.71 45.30 7.61
C LYS A 237 1.20 45.68 9.00
N PRO A 238 1.06 46.97 9.32
CA PRO A 238 0.34 47.38 10.52
C PRO A 238 -1.06 46.78 10.55
N GLU A 239 -1.60 46.61 11.76
CA GLU A 239 -2.95 46.10 12.01
C GLU A 239 -3.20 44.70 11.41
N THR A 240 -2.17 43.86 11.34
CA THR A 240 -2.28 42.49 10.83
C THR A 240 -3.10 41.62 11.79
N PRO A 241 -4.24 41.04 11.37
CA PRO A 241 -5.05 40.18 12.23
C PRO A 241 -4.38 38.84 12.56
N ASN A 242 -4.74 38.25 13.71
CA ASN A 242 -4.37 36.88 14.04
C ASN A 242 -4.94 35.90 13.00
N GLY A 243 -4.19 34.84 12.68
CA GLY A 243 -4.57 33.85 11.67
C GLY A 243 -4.37 34.30 10.23
N THR A 244 -3.89 35.53 9.98
CA THR A 244 -3.53 36.00 8.64
C THR A 244 -2.56 35.02 7.98
N GLN A 245 -2.88 34.61 6.75
CA GLN A 245 -2.04 33.73 5.97
C GLN A 245 -1.29 34.51 4.90
N VAL A 246 0.03 34.31 4.85
CA VAL A 246 0.89 34.87 3.81
C VAL A 246 1.51 33.74 2.98
N LYS A 247 1.76 34.03 1.71
CA LYS A 247 2.28 33.05 0.74
C LYS A 247 3.67 33.45 0.28
N LEU A 248 4.62 32.54 0.45
CA LEU A 248 5.96 32.62 -0.14
C LEU A 248 6.02 31.75 -1.39
N LYS A 249 6.00 32.42 -2.55
CA LYS A 249 6.01 31.76 -3.86
C LYS A 249 7.31 30.97 -4.05
N GLY A 250 7.20 29.72 -4.51
CA GLY A 250 8.36 28.87 -4.80
C GLY A 250 9.15 28.39 -3.57
N LYS A 251 8.61 28.60 -2.36
CA LYS A 251 9.23 28.15 -1.09
C LYS A 251 8.55 26.91 -0.49
N GLY A 252 7.68 26.26 -1.25
CA GLY A 252 7.04 25.00 -0.88
C GLY A 252 7.94 23.80 -1.14
N PHE A 253 7.33 22.66 -1.47
CA PHE A 253 7.99 21.39 -1.70
C PHE A 253 8.32 21.19 -3.19
N PRO A 254 9.43 20.49 -3.53
CA PRO A 254 9.78 20.17 -4.92
C PRO A 254 8.69 19.38 -5.64
N VAL A 255 8.48 19.71 -6.90
CA VAL A 255 7.58 18.97 -7.79
C VAL A 255 8.30 17.74 -8.34
N TYR A 256 7.72 16.56 -8.12
CA TYR A 256 8.33 15.29 -8.53
C TYR A 256 8.76 15.28 -10.00
N LYS A 257 10.03 14.95 -10.25
CA LYS A 257 10.67 14.91 -11.59
C LYS A 257 10.63 16.23 -12.38
N LYS A 258 10.39 17.36 -11.73
CA LYS A 258 10.50 18.69 -12.35
C LYS A 258 11.54 19.51 -11.60
N GLU A 259 12.78 19.45 -12.07
CA GLU A 259 13.90 20.15 -11.45
C GLU A 259 13.66 21.66 -11.43
N GLY A 260 14.01 22.31 -10.31
CA GLY A 260 13.80 23.74 -10.11
C GLY A 260 12.35 24.18 -9.89
N GLN A 261 11.36 23.29 -10.01
CA GLN A 261 9.96 23.62 -9.76
C GLN A 261 9.55 23.25 -8.34
N TYR A 262 9.01 24.22 -7.62
CA TYR A 262 8.55 24.11 -6.25
C TYR A 262 7.11 24.63 -6.16
N GLY A 263 6.33 24.10 -5.22
CA GLY A 263 5.10 24.76 -4.82
C GLY A 263 5.37 25.95 -3.90
N ASP A 264 4.35 26.35 -3.15
CA ASP A 264 4.39 27.55 -2.32
C ASP A 264 4.40 27.19 -0.82
N LEU A 265 4.96 28.07 0.00
CA LEU A 265 4.89 27.98 1.46
C LEU A 265 3.84 28.96 1.97
N TYR A 266 2.85 28.42 2.68
CA TYR A 266 1.79 29.16 3.35
C TYR A 266 2.12 29.27 4.84
N ILE A 267 2.18 30.50 5.32
CA ILE A 267 2.53 30.80 6.70
C ILE A 267 1.33 31.46 7.35
N THR A 268 0.83 30.86 8.43
CA THR A 268 -0.24 31.44 9.25
C THR A 268 0.37 32.12 10.46
N TYR A 269 0.04 33.39 10.67
CA TYR A 269 0.48 34.12 11.85
C TYR A 269 -0.34 33.72 13.07
N ASN A 270 0.35 33.36 14.15
CA ASN A 270 -0.22 33.08 15.45
C ASN A 270 0.19 34.19 16.42
N LEU A 271 -0.74 35.09 16.74
CA LEU A 271 -0.46 36.25 17.54
C LEU A 271 -0.15 35.86 18.99
N LYS A 272 1.02 36.27 19.46
CA LYS A 272 1.46 36.09 20.84
C LYS A 272 1.21 37.38 21.62
N ILE A 273 0.30 37.29 22.58
CA ILE A 273 0.06 38.35 23.55
C ILE A 273 1.18 38.31 24.59
N PRO A 274 1.78 39.45 24.95
CA PRO A 274 2.80 39.50 25.99
C PRO A 274 2.22 39.02 27.33
N SER A 275 3.05 38.31 28.10
CA SER A 275 2.71 37.86 29.45
C SER A 275 3.64 38.50 30.47
N LYS A 276 3.23 38.52 31.75
CA LYS A 276 4.03 39.09 32.85
C LYS A 276 4.38 40.57 32.66
N LEU A 277 3.39 41.36 32.24
CA LEU A 277 3.54 42.80 32.05
C LEU A 277 3.96 43.52 33.34
N SER A 278 4.94 44.41 33.22
CA SER A 278 5.33 45.38 34.24
C SER A 278 4.21 46.37 34.56
N ALA A 279 4.31 47.07 35.69
CA ALA A 279 3.33 48.10 36.07
C ALA A 279 3.21 49.19 34.98
N LYS A 280 4.34 49.61 34.41
CA LYS A 280 4.38 50.61 33.34
C LYS A 280 3.71 50.10 32.06
N GLU A 281 3.97 48.86 31.65
CA GLU A 281 3.32 48.29 30.46
C GLU A 281 1.79 48.18 30.64
N LYS A 282 1.32 47.77 31.82
CA LYS A 282 -0.12 47.72 32.11
C LYS A 282 -0.76 49.10 32.02
N GLN A 283 -0.13 50.13 32.59
CA GLN A 283 -0.60 51.52 32.48
C GLN A 283 -0.74 51.96 31.03
N LEU A 284 0.25 51.66 30.17
CA LEU A 284 0.19 51.99 28.74
C LEU A 284 -0.96 51.28 28.02
N PHE A 285 -1.23 50.01 28.34
CA PHE A 285 -2.37 49.30 27.77
C PHE A 285 -3.72 49.84 28.27
N GLU A 286 -3.81 50.26 29.54
CA GLU A 286 -5.02 50.91 30.09
C GLU A 286 -5.29 52.27 29.44
N GLU A 287 -4.24 53.07 29.20
CA GLU A 287 -4.35 54.34 28.46
C GLU A 287 -4.85 54.09 27.04
N LEU A 288 -4.26 53.11 26.34
CA LEU A 288 -4.69 52.74 24.99
C LEU A 288 -6.15 52.25 24.97
N ALA A 289 -6.58 51.49 25.97
CA ALA A 289 -7.94 51.00 26.10
C ALA A 289 -8.98 52.13 26.26
N LYS A 290 -8.61 53.25 26.92
CA LYS A 290 -9.47 54.43 27.07
C LYS A 290 -9.65 55.24 25.78
N LEU A 291 -8.77 55.05 24.79
CA LEU A 291 -8.84 55.74 23.49
C LEU A 291 -9.76 55.03 22.48
N ARG A 292 -10.35 53.89 22.85
CA ARG A 292 -11.20 53.05 22.01
C ARG A 292 -12.62 53.03 22.55
#